data_AF-A0A964AHX7-F1
#
_entry.id   AF-A0A964AHX7-F1
#
_cell.length_a   1.000
_cell.length_b   1.000
_cell.length_c   1.000
_cell.angle_alpha   90.00
_cell.angle_beta   90.00
_cell.angle_gamma   90.00
#
_symmetry.space_group_name_H-M   'P 1'
#
loop_
_entity.id
_entity.type
_entity.pdbx_description
1 polymer ?
#
loop_
_entity_poly.entity_id
_entity_poly.type
_entity_poly.pdbx_seq_one_letter_code
_entity_poly.pdbx_strand_id
1 'polypeptide(L)'
;MRLSALTVLLVLASLGVAGCLKKTGPKPAAEGAQELSWKDPAQEQAWLNAYHNSRFGFCDARMLADLWQHSVEDAQARVGMKLKAGVEDWQIDKWFIDPAREKAIANGLYCDPFDEGYKLSDVEALAQAWGIGVSDAKLVLSEKLVYGGRELADYAVQDAWMSTDGAYYDGEYDEGMEDEGYLAEAFWQSALTYCDARLLAEWWGVDPWDAKVALGQKVTNGFSLDEIERDVMGPAREHARKRGEVCAIWEGDVSYEDADALACFWGTTLEDAKVRIGQKLTNGDKDILDRVLSQARSACP
;
A
#
# COMPACT_ATOMS: atom_id res chain seq x y z
N MET A 1 -64.10 35.19 -47.06
CA MET A 1 -63.68 36.61 -47.13
C MET A 1 -62.17 36.67 -46.88
N ARG A 2 -61.43 37.21 -47.87
CA ARG A 2 -60.12 37.88 -47.84
C ARG A 2 -58.84 37.13 -47.41
N LEU A 3 -57.84 37.27 -48.31
CA LEU A 3 -56.41 37.00 -48.23
C LEU A 3 -55.66 37.92 -47.26
N SER A 4 -54.47 37.47 -46.81
CA SER A 4 -53.14 38.17 -46.84
C SER A 4 -52.28 37.70 -45.65
N ALA A 5 -51.10 37.09 -45.79
CA ALA A 5 -49.84 37.48 -46.45
C ALA A 5 -48.93 38.40 -45.59
N LEU A 6 -47.68 37.94 -45.44
CA LEU A 6 -46.40 38.63 -45.17
C LEU A 6 -45.97 39.06 -43.75
N THR A 7 -44.98 38.31 -43.23
CA THR A 7 -43.56 38.69 -43.00
C THR A 7 -43.21 40.09 -42.47
N VAL A 8 -42.58 40.18 -41.28
CA VAL A 8 -41.39 41.03 -40.98
C VAL A 8 -40.52 40.41 -39.87
N LEU A 9 -39.21 40.34 -40.14
CA LEU A 9 -38.06 39.97 -39.30
C LEU A 9 -37.79 40.91 -38.11
N LEU A 10 -37.21 40.39 -37.00
CA LEU A 10 -35.92 40.77 -36.37
C LEU A 10 -35.78 40.07 -34.98
N VAL A 11 -34.86 39.12 -34.76
CA VAL A 11 -33.42 39.25 -34.37
C VAL A 11 -33.18 39.22 -32.84
N LEU A 12 -32.41 38.18 -32.44
CA LEU A 12 -31.51 38.03 -31.27
C LEU A 12 -32.07 37.96 -29.84
N ALA A 13 -32.01 36.74 -29.27
CA ALA A 13 -31.28 36.52 -28.02
C ALA A 13 -30.83 35.04 -27.94
N SER A 14 -29.54 34.85 -28.18
CA SER A 14 -28.78 33.64 -27.94
C SER A 14 -28.74 33.31 -26.44
N LEU A 15 -29.33 32.18 -26.05
CA LEU A 15 -28.86 31.41 -24.90
C LEU A 15 -28.36 30.09 -25.45
N GLY A 16 -27.11 30.11 -25.91
CA GLY A 16 -26.35 28.89 -26.10
C GLY A 16 -26.28 28.19 -24.75
N VAL A 17 -27.02 27.10 -24.61
CA VAL A 17 -26.76 26.12 -23.57
C VAL A 17 -25.37 25.58 -23.89
N ALA A 18 -24.38 26.10 -23.18
CA ALA A 18 -23.05 25.51 -23.14
C ALA A 18 -23.21 24.08 -22.64
N GLY A 19 -23.29 23.14 -23.59
CA GLY A 19 -23.14 21.74 -23.28
C GLY A 19 -21.77 21.58 -22.65
N CYS A 20 -21.74 21.24 -21.37
CA CYS A 20 -20.57 20.65 -20.73
C CYS A 20 -20.27 19.33 -21.44
N LEU A 21 -19.53 19.41 -22.55
CA LEU A 21 -18.85 18.28 -23.16
C LEU A 21 -17.84 17.78 -22.11
N LYS A 22 -18.28 16.84 -21.27
CA LYS A 22 -17.37 15.99 -20.50
C LYS A 22 -16.44 15.35 -21.51
N LYS A 23 -15.19 15.82 -21.58
CA LYS A 23 -14.12 15.17 -22.34
C LYS A 23 -13.92 13.77 -21.76
N THR A 24 -14.63 12.80 -22.29
CA THR A 24 -14.31 11.39 -22.06
C THR A 24 -13.27 11.03 -23.11
N GLY A 25 -12.00 11.16 -22.74
CA GLY A 25 -10.91 10.63 -23.56
C GLY A 25 -11.15 9.13 -23.80
N PRO A 26 -10.64 8.57 -24.92
CA PRO A 26 -10.77 7.14 -25.17
C PRO A 26 -10.10 6.32 -24.06
N LYS A 27 -10.77 5.27 -23.60
CA LYS A 27 -10.21 4.29 -22.66
C LYS A 27 -8.94 3.69 -23.28
N PRO A 28 -7.79 3.69 -22.58
CA PRO A 28 -6.59 3.05 -23.08
C PRO A 28 -6.80 1.53 -23.22
N ALA A 29 -6.03 0.90 -24.12
CA ALA A 29 -6.08 -0.55 -24.31
C ALA A 29 -5.79 -1.28 -22.99
N ALA A 30 -6.38 -2.48 -22.83
CA ALA A 30 -6.10 -3.34 -21.68
C ALA A 30 -4.60 -3.65 -21.64
N GLU A 31 -3.97 -3.41 -20.48
CA GLU A 31 -2.55 -3.72 -20.29
C GLU A 31 -2.38 -5.23 -20.12
N GLY A 32 -1.54 -5.83 -20.95
CA GLY A 32 -1.15 -7.23 -20.82
C GLY A 32 0.01 -7.40 -19.84
N ALA A 33 0.36 -8.66 -19.56
CA ALA A 33 1.46 -9.08 -18.68
C ALA A 33 2.88 -8.72 -19.20
N GLN A 34 3.01 -7.74 -20.10
CA GLN A 34 4.31 -7.27 -20.57
C GLN A 34 4.89 -6.29 -19.57
N GLU A 35 5.91 -6.73 -18.84
CA GLU A 35 6.69 -5.94 -17.89
C GLU A 35 7.28 -4.72 -18.60
N LEU A 36 7.35 -3.58 -17.92
CA LEU A 36 7.99 -2.41 -18.53
C LEU A 36 9.49 -2.71 -18.59
N SER A 37 10.06 -2.73 -19.78
CA SER A 37 11.51 -2.81 -19.97
C SER A 37 12.10 -1.45 -19.57
N TRP A 38 12.40 -1.26 -18.29
CA TRP A 38 13.01 -0.06 -17.74
C TRP A 38 14.41 0.14 -18.33
N LYS A 39 14.58 1.12 -19.23
CA LYS A 39 15.90 1.43 -19.83
C LYS A 39 16.62 2.58 -19.14
N ASP A 40 15.94 3.33 -18.27
CA ASP A 40 16.46 4.52 -17.59
C ASP A 40 15.93 4.60 -16.14
N PRO A 41 16.78 4.28 -15.13
CA PRO A 41 16.41 4.36 -13.71
C PRO A 41 15.93 5.74 -13.26
N ALA A 42 16.42 6.82 -13.88
CA ALA A 42 15.99 8.17 -13.52
C ALA A 42 14.53 8.43 -13.94
N GLN A 43 14.10 7.81 -15.04
CA GLN A 43 12.73 7.89 -15.52
C GLN A 43 11.78 7.10 -14.63
N GLU A 44 12.18 5.91 -14.20
CA GLU A 44 11.45 5.07 -13.26
C GLU A 44 11.23 5.80 -11.92
N GLN A 45 12.29 6.38 -11.34
CA GLN A 45 12.19 7.17 -10.12
C GLN A 45 11.25 8.37 -10.28
N ALA A 46 11.24 9.03 -11.45
CA ALA A 46 10.33 10.13 -11.70
C ALA A 46 8.86 9.70 -11.77
N TRP A 47 8.57 8.45 -12.15
CA TRP A 47 7.22 7.87 -12.15
C TRP A 47 6.80 7.42 -10.76
N LEU A 48 7.66 6.70 -10.03
CA LEU A 48 7.40 6.33 -8.64
C LEU A 48 7.13 7.57 -7.78
N ASN A 49 7.95 8.63 -7.93
CA ASN A 49 7.70 9.92 -7.27
C ASN A 49 6.35 10.53 -7.65
N ALA A 50 5.91 10.42 -8.91
CA ALA A 50 4.59 10.91 -9.31
C ALA A 50 3.46 10.14 -8.63
N TYR A 51 3.64 8.83 -8.47
CA TYR A 51 2.70 7.97 -7.74
C TYR A 51 2.67 8.31 -6.25
N HIS A 52 3.82 8.39 -5.58
CA HIS A 52 3.90 8.69 -4.14
C HIS A 52 3.38 10.09 -3.78
N ASN A 53 3.41 11.04 -4.73
CA ASN A 53 2.83 12.37 -4.56
C ASN A 53 1.36 12.46 -5.01
N SER A 54 0.77 11.34 -5.43
CA SER A 54 -0.65 11.25 -5.79
C SER A 54 -1.50 10.81 -4.59
N ARG A 55 -2.81 10.72 -4.76
CA ARG A 55 -3.71 10.18 -3.74
C ARG A 55 -3.80 8.65 -3.71
N PHE A 56 -3.18 7.96 -4.67
CA PHE A 56 -3.25 6.50 -4.75
C PHE A 56 -2.35 5.87 -3.69
N GLY A 57 -2.92 4.95 -2.94
CA GLY A 57 -2.29 4.30 -1.79
C GLY A 57 -1.70 2.94 -2.14
N PHE A 58 -0.91 2.38 -1.23
CA PHE A 58 -0.24 1.09 -1.43
C PHE A 58 -1.21 -0.06 -1.81
N CYS A 59 -2.39 -0.08 -1.21
CA CYS A 59 -3.53 -0.94 -1.54
C CYS A 59 -3.91 -0.83 -3.03
N ASP A 60 -4.02 0.38 -3.56
CA ASP A 60 -4.32 0.61 -4.98
C ASP A 60 -3.22 -0.02 -5.87
N ALA A 61 -1.94 0.18 -5.54
CA ALA A 61 -0.85 -0.44 -6.28
C ALA A 61 -0.88 -1.97 -6.20
N ARG A 62 -1.19 -2.55 -5.04
CA ARG A 62 -1.24 -4.01 -4.87
C ARG A 62 -2.42 -4.63 -5.63
N MET A 63 -3.57 -3.97 -5.64
CA MET A 63 -4.71 -4.41 -6.46
C MET A 63 -4.38 -4.33 -7.96
N LEU A 64 -3.71 -3.26 -8.39
CA LEU A 64 -3.27 -3.10 -9.77
C LEU A 64 -2.20 -4.12 -10.16
N ALA A 65 -1.27 -4.43 -9.27
CA ALA A 65 -0.25 -5.45 -9.45
C ALA A 65 -0.89 -6.83 -9.68
N ASP A 66 -1.88 -7.19 -8.87
CA ASP A 66 -2.66 -8.41 -9.10
C ASP A 66 -3.42 -8.35 -10.43
N LEU A 67 -4.11 -7.24 -10.74
CA LEU A 67 -4.87 -7.08 -11.98
C LEU A 67 -3.97 -7.23 -13.22
N TRP A 68 -2.79 -6.61 -13.21
CA TRP A 68 -1.89 -6.57 -14.35
C TRP A 68 -0.86 -7.71 -14.37
N GLN A 69 -0.82 -8.53 -13.31
CA GLN A 69 0.17 -9.59 -13.11
C GLN A 69 1.61 -9.07 -13.12
N HIS A 70 1.84 -7.98 -12.41
CA HIS A 70 3.16 -7.34 -12.25
C HIS A 70 3.52 -7.20 -10.78
N SER A 71 4.72 -6.71 -10.50
CA SER A 71 5.12 -6.30 -9.16
C SER A 71 4.27 -5.10 -8.68
N VAL A 72 4.18 -4.90 -7.36
CA VAL A 72 3.55 -3.70 -6.77
C VAL A 72 4.22 -2.43 -7.28
N GLU A 73 5.54 -2.46 -7.35
CA GLU A 73 6.37 -1.38 -7.86
C GLU A 73 6.09 -1.06 -9.34
N ASP A 74 6.01 -2.07 -10.20
CA ASP A 74 5.64 -1.90 -11.60
C ASP A 74 4.27 -1.22 -11.73
N ALA A 75 3.33 -1.61 -10.85
CA ALA A 75 2.01 -0.99 -10.82
C ALA A 75 2.08 0.49 -10.40
N GLN A 76 2.87 0.82 -9.36
CA GLN A 76 3.13 2.20 -8.94
C GLN A 76 3.72 3.03 -10.09
N ALA A 77 4.77 2.53 -10.74
CA ALA A 77 5.45 3.20 -11.84
C ALA A 77 4.53 3.40 -13.05
N ARG A 78 3.65 2.44 -13.39
CA ARG A 78 2.65 2.58 -14.46
C ARG A 78 1.63 3.67 -14.17
N VAL A 79 1.13 3.75 -12.94
CA VAL A 79 0.22 4.83 -12.53
C VAL A 79 0.95 6.16 -12.55
N GLY A 80 2.16 6.22 -11.99
CA GLY A 80 3.02 7.40 -11.99
C GLY A 80 3.33 7.95 -13.39
N MET A 81 3.61 7.06 -14.34
CA MET A 81 3.79 7.40 -15.76
C MET A 81 2.54 8.08 -16.34
N LYS A 82 1.35 7.57 -16.03
CA LYS A 82 0.08 8.13 -16.51
C LYS A 82 -0.19 9.50 -15.91
N LEU A 83 0.05 9.66 -14.61
CA LEU A 83 -0.05 10.96 -13.93
C LEU A 83 0.89 11.99 -14.58
N LYS A 84 2.15 11.62 -14.85
CA LYS A 84 3.11 12.49 -15.57
C LYS A 84 2.67 12.80 -17.01
N ALA A 85 1.96 11.89 -17.66
CA ALA A 85 1.38 12.10 -18.99
C ALA A 85 0.10 12.96 -18.98
N GLY A 86 -0.35 13.42 -17.81
CA GLY A 86 -1.53 14.27 -17.65
C GLY A 86 -2.85 13.50 -17.65
N VAL A 87 -2.84 12.19 -17.36
CA VAL A 87 -4.06 11.44 -17.08
C VAL A 87 -4.58 11.86 -15.71
N GLU A 88 -5.83 12.32 -15.64
CA GLU A 88 -6.44 12.81 -14.41
C GLU A 88 -6.81 11.65 -13.47
N ASP A 89 -6.79 11.89 -12.16
CA ASP A 89 -7.05 10.89 -11.12
C ASP A 89 -8.36 10.10 -11.32
N TRP A 90 -9.44 10.77 -11.71
CA TRP A 90 -10.73 10.10 -11.95
C TRP A 90 -10.67 9.15 -13.15
N GLN A 91 -9.78 9.40 -14.11
CA GLN A 91 -9.56 8.50 -15.25
C GLN A 91 -8.78 7.28 -14.79
N ILE A 92 -7.80 7.47 -13.89
CA ILE A 92 -7.04 6.36 -13.31
C ILE A 92 -7.97 5.47 -12.48
N ASP A 93 -8.82 6.06 -11.65
CA ASP A 93 -9.87 5.34 -10.92
C ASP A 93 -10.70 4.48 -11.87
N LYS A 94 -11.38 5.17 -12.79
CA LYS A 94 -12.38 4.56 -13.65
C LYS A 94 -11.82 3.47 -14.56
N TRP A 95 -10.59 3.63 -15.04
CA TRP A 95 -10.03 2.75 -16.05
C TRP A 95 -9.17 1.63 -15.48
N PHE A 96 -8.61 1.80 -14.28
CA PHE A 96 -7.66 0.86 -13.71
C PHE A 96 -8.00 0.45 -12.29
N ILE A 97 -8.27 1.40 -11.38
CA ILE A 97 -8.54 1.07 -9.98
C ILE A 97 -9.88 0.36 -9.80
N ASP A 98 -10.97 0.86 -10.40
CA ASP A 98 -12.29 0.24 -10.27
C ASP A 98 -12.27 -1.23 -10.73
N PRO A 99 -11.71 -1.59 -11.91
CA PRO A 99 -11.51 -2.99 -12.28
C PRO A 99 -10.61 -3.78 -11.32
N ALA A 100 -9.58 -3.15 -10.75
CA ALA A 100 -8.68 -3.80 -9.81
C ALA A 100 -9.37 -4.12 -8.48
N ARG A 101 -10.22 -3.20 -8.00
CA ARG A 101 -11.09 -3.40 -6.83
C ARG A 101 -12.10 -4.51 -7.07
N GLU A 102 -12.78 -4.52 -8.21
CA GLU A 102 -13.71 -5.60 -8.57
C GLU A 102 -13.03 -6.98 -8.50
N LYS A 103 -11.81 -7.08 -9.04
CA LYS A 103 -11.00 -8.30 -8.98
C LYS A 103 -10.55 -8.62 -7.54
N ALA A 104 -10.09 -7.63 -6.79
CA ALA A 104 -9.64 -7.79 -5.41
C ALA A 104 -10.77 -8.32 -4.52
N ILE A 105 -11.98 -7.75 -4.63
CA ILE A 105 -13.18 -8.20 -3.93
C ILE A 105 -13.52 -9.65 -4.30
N ALA A 106 -13.49 -9.97 -5.60
CA ALA A 106 -13.78 -11.33 -6.06
C ALA A 106 -12.78 -12.37 -5.55
N ASN A 107 -11.52 -11.96 -5.34
CA ASN A 107 -10.43 -12.82 -4.87
C ASN A 107 -10.22 -12.78 -3.35
N GLY A 108 -10.98 -11.95 -2.61
CA GLY A 108 -10.79 -11.78 -1.16
C GLY A 108 -9.47 -11.09 -0.78
N LEU A 109 -8.91 -10.26 -1.67
CA LEU A 109 -7.71 -9.49 -1.37
C LEU A 109 -8.04 -8.39 -0.36
N TYR A 110 -7.21 -8.28 0.68
CA TYR A 110 -7.48 -7.47 1.87
C TYR A 110 -6.32 -6.51 2.18
N CYS A 111 -6.57 -5.21 2.30
CA CYS A 111 -5.55 -4.17 2.46
C CYS A 111 -5.25 -3.85 3.92
N ASP A 112 -4.00 -4.05 4.35
CA ASP A 112 -3.63 -3.72 5.72
C ASP A 112 -3.69 -2.19 5.92
N PRO A 113 -4.52 -1.65 6.83
CA PRO A 113 -4.57 -0.21 7.06
C PRO A 113 -3.22 0.40 7.46
N PHE A 114 -2.34 -0.38 8.10
CA PHE A 114 -1.02 0.11 8.49
C PHE A 114 -0.12 0.39 7.28
N ASP A 115 -0.26 -0.38 6.19
CA ASP A 115 0.47 -0.14 4.93
C ASP A 115 0.00 1.16 4.24
N GLU A 116 -1.18 1.66 4.60
CA GLU A 116 -1.74 2.93 4.10
C GLU A 116 -1.38 4.13 4.99
N GLY A 117 -0.66 3.89 6.09
CA GLY A 117 -0.27 4.91 7.05
C GLY A 117 -1.32 5.22 8.12
N TYR A 118 -2.38 4.40 8.24
CA TYR A 118 -3.24 4.46 9.43
C TYR A 118 -2.48 3.91 10.63
N LYS A 119 -2.73 4.51 11.79
CA LYS A 119 -2.12 4.12 13.06
C LYS A 119 -3.05 3.23 13.86
N LEU A 120 -2.50 2.57 14.87
CA LEU A 120 -3.33 1.80 15.81
C LEU A 120 -4.39 2.70 16.45
N SER A 121 -4.03 3.93 16.81
CA SER A 121 -4.95 4.93 17.35
C SER A 121 -6.14 5.24 16.43
N ASP A 122 -5.97 5.14 15.10
CA ASP A 122 -7.07 5.35 14.15
C ASP A 122 -8.05 4.17 14.20
N VAL A 123 -7.52 2.94 14.32
CA VAL A 123 -8.31 1.72 14.46
C VAL A 123 -9.00 1.65 15.83
N GLU A 124 -8.32 2.07 16.90
CA GLU A 124 -8.90 2.18 18.24
C GLU A 124 -10.03 3.21 18.29
N ALA A 125 -9.84 4.37 17.64
CA ALA A 125 -10.90 5.38 17.53
C ALA A 125 -12.13 4.80 16.82
N LEU A 126 -11.95 4.04 15.74
CA LEU A 126 -13.04 3.34 15.03
C LEU A 126 -13.72 2.29 15.91
N ALA A 127 -12.94 1.46 16.59
CA ALA A 127 -13.44 0.44 17.51
C ALA A 127 -14.32 1.06 18.59
N GLN A 128 -13.86 2.16 19.18
CA GLN A 128 -14.59 2.92 20.19
C GLN A 128 -15.87 3.55 19.63
N ALA A 129 -15.76 4.26 18.50
CA ALA A 129 -16.88 4.94 17.86
C ALA A 129 -18.03 3.97 17.50
N TRP A 130 -17.68 2.74 17.12
CA TRP A 130 -18.64 1.74 16.66
C TRP A 130 -18.98 0.67 17.69
N GLY A 131 -18.32 0.66 18.86
CA GLY A 131 -18.54 -0.33 19.90
C GLY A 131 -18.20 -1.75 19.45
N ILE A 132 -17.11 -1.91 18.70
CA ILE A 132 -16.60 -3.21 18.19
C ILE A 132 -15.17 -3.46 18.67
N GLY A 133 -14.65 -4.68 18.49
CA GLY A 133 -13.26 -4.98 18.81
C GLY A 133 -12.27 -4.28 17.86
N VAL A 134 -11.03 -4.06 18.30
CA VAL A 134 -9.95 -3.47 17.48
C VAL A 134 -9.71 -4.28 16.20
N SER A 135 -9.71 -5.61 16.29
CA SER A 135 -9.55 -6.51 15.15
C SER A 135 -10.71 -6.37 14.14
N ASP A 136 -11.95 -6.24 14.62
CA ASP A 136 -13.11 -5.97 13.76
C ASP A 136 -13.06 -4.59 13.12
N ALA A 137 -12.63 -3.56 13.87
CA ALA A 137 -12.43 -2.22 13.34
C ALA A 137 -11.37 -2.19 12.24
N LYS A 138 -10.31 -2.97 12.39
CA LYS A 138 -9.30 -3.18 11.36
C LYS A 138 -9.91 -3.83 10.10
N LEU A 139 -10.67 -4.91 10.27
CA LEU A 139 -11.42 -5.59 9.19
C LEU A 139 -12.27 -4.60 8.40
N VAL A 140 -13.06 -3.79 9.10
CA VAL A 140 -13.89 -2.77 8.46
C VAL A 140 -13.06 -1.69 7.77
N LEU A 141 -11.94 -1.25 8.37
CA LEU A 141 -11.09 -0.22 7.76
C LEU A 141 -10.43 -0.71 6.47
N SER A 142 -9.91 -1.93 6.45
CA SER A 142 -9.42 -2.54 5.21
C SER A 142 -10.51 -2.74 4.19
N GLU A 143 -11.71 -3.16 4.61
CA GLU A 143 -12.83 -3.33 3.69
C GLU A 143 -13.08 -1.99 2.98
N LYS A 144 -13.12 -0.89 3.72
CA LYS A 144 -13.24 0.46 3.15
C LYS A 144 -12.12 0.80 2.18
N LEU A 145 -10.87 0.43 2.49
CA LEU A 145 -9.73 0.63 1.59
C LEU A 145 -9.88 -0.12 0.27
N VAL A 146 -10.43 -1.33 0.30
CA VAL A 146 -10.70 -2.09 -0.93
C VAL A 146 -11.88 -1.48 -1.71
N TYR A 147 -12.99 -1.13 -1.04
CA TYR A 147 -14.22 -0.71 -1.74
C TYR A 147 -14.20 0.73 -2.25
N GLY A 148 -13.62 1.67 -1.51
CA GLY A 148 -13.60 3.09 -1.89
C GLY A 148 -12.24 3.74 -1.77
N GLY A 149 -11.19 2.95 -1.58
CA GLY A 149 -9.84 3.47 -1.40
C GLY A 149 -9.69 4.24 -0.11
N ARG A 150 -8.65 5.06 -0.09
CA ARG A 150 -8.28 5.90 1.05
C ARG A 150 -9.37 6.89 1.45
N GLU A 151 -10.19 7.37 0.52
CA GLU A 151 -11.22 8.38 0.81
C GLU A 151 -12.30 7.88 1.80
N LEU A 152 -12.79 6.65 1.62
CA LEU A 152 -13.79 6.08 2.55
C LEU A 152 -13.16 5.73 3.91
N ALA A 153 -11.90 5.30 3.90
CA ALA A 153 -11.16 4.98 5.12
C ALA A 153 -10.85 6.26 5.92
N ASP A 154 -10.36 7.31 5.28
CA ASP A 154 -10.10 8.63 5.88
C ASP A 154 -11.39 9.22 6.47
N TYR A 155 -12.51 9.15 5.74
CA TYR A 155 -13.80 9.62 6.25
C TYR A 155 -14.23 8.85 7.51
N ALA A 156 -14.12 7.52 7.49
CA ALA A 156 -14.49 6.71 8.65
C ALA A 156 -13.64 7.04 9.88
N VAL A 157 -12.31 7.13 9.69
CA VAL A 157 -11.37 7.49 10.77
C VAL A 157 -11.66 8.89 11.30
N GLN A 158 -11.85 9.87 10.42
CA GLN A 158 -12.16 11.25 10.82
C GLN A 158 -13.48 11.33 11.60
N ASP A 159 -14.53 10.64 11.13
CA ASP A 159 -15.82 10.57 11.83
C ASP A 159 -15.69 9.93 13.21
N ALA A 160 -14.92 8.83 13.30
CA ALA A 160 -14.63 8.18 14.57
C ALA A 160 -13.93 9.11 15.55
N TRP A 161 -12.87 9.81 15.12
CA TRP A 161 -12.17 10.81 15.94
C TRP A 161 -13.05 11.98 16.39
N MET A 162 -14.03 12.40 15.58
CA MET A 162 -14.99 13.43 15.98
C MET A 162 -16.04 12.90 16.96
N SER A 163 -16.38 11.62 16.89
CA SER A 163 -17.38 11.00 17.76
C SER A 163 -16.87 10.65 19.16
N THR A 164 -15.55 10.46 19.32
CA THR A 164 -14.91 10.04 20.57
C THR A 164 -14.49 11.20 21.49
N ASP A 165 -14.74 12.46 21.08
CA ASP A 165 -14.70 13.71 21.87
C ASP A 165 -13.66 13.72 23.01
N GLY A 166 -12.38 13.47 22.67
CA GLY A 166 -11.25 13.58 23.61
C GLY A 166 -11.32 12.68 24.86
N ALA A 167 -12.18 11.65 24.86
CA ALA A 167 -12.24 10.70 25.95
C ALA A 167 -11.05 9.74 25.86
N TYR A 168 -9.98 10.09 26.58
CA TYR A 168 -8.92 9.16 26.97
C TYR A 168 -9.59 7.97 27.68
N TYR A 169 -9.63 6.83 27.00
CA TYR A 169 -10.28 5.61 27.44
C TYR A 169 -9.36 4.91 28.46
N ASP A 170 -9.84 4.70 29.68
CA ASP A 170 -9.18 3.89 30.71
C ASP A 170 -9.73 2.45 30.77
N GLY A 171 -10.33 2.00 29.66
CA GLY A 171 -11.12 0.78 29.55
C GLY A 171 -10.54 -0.40 30.32
N GLU A 172 -11.32 -0.86 31.29
CA GLU A 172 -11.13 -2.12 32.01
C GLU A 172 -11.22 -3.28 30.98
N TYR A 173 -10.05 -3.75 30.55
CA TYR A 173 -9.88 -4.91 29.68
C TYR A 173 -10.26 -6.20 30.44
N ASP A 174 -10.91 -7.13 29.74
CA ASP A 174 -11.09 -8.51 30.22
C ASP A 174 -9.69 -9.13 30.41
N GLU A 175 -9.29 -9.35 31.67
CA GLU A 175 -8.00 -9.90 32.07
C GLU A 175 -7.82 -11.33 31.51
N GLY A 176 -7.37 -11.44 30.25
CA GLY A 176 -7.12 -12.75 29.65
C GLY A 176 -6.74 -12.76 28.18
N MET A 177 -6.95 -11.67 27.44
CA MET A 177 -6.48 -11.50 26.06
C MET A 177 -5.50 -10.33 26.04
N GLU A 178 -4.22 -10.60 25.81
CA GLU A 178 -3.24 -9.54 25.52
C GLU A 178 -3.73 -8.77 24.28
N ASP A 179 -3.84 -7.45 24.39
CA ASP A 179 -4.35 -6.59 23.30
C ASP A 179 -3.52 -6.82 22.03
N GLU A 180 -4.13 -7.38 20.99
CA GLU A 180 -3.49 -7.62 19.69
C GLU A 180 -2.84 -6.35 19.12
N GLY A 181 -3.42 -5.17 19.40
CA GLY A 181 -2.85 -3.88 19.07
C GLY A 181 -1.53 -3.63 19.79
N TYR A 182 -1.49 -3.85 21.11
CA TYR A 182 -0.27 -3.75 21.91
C TYR A 182 0.83 -4.70 21.42
N LEU A 183 0.45 -5.93 21.07
CA LEU A 183 1.38 -6.94 20.54
C LEU A 183 1.89 -6.53 19.15
N ALA A 184 1.01 -6.11 18.25
CA ALA A 184 1.42 -5.62 16.93
C ALA A 184 2.33 -4.39 17.02
N GLU A 185 2.08 -3.48 17.96
CA GLU A 185 2.95 -2.33 18.23
C GLU A 185 4.33 -2.77 18.75
N ALA A 186 4.38 -3.76 19.64
CA ALA A 186 5.65 -4.32 20.10
C ALA A 186 6.47 -4.95 18.95
N PHE A 187 5.80 -5.57 17.97
CA PHE A 187 6.45 -5.98 16.73
C PHE A 187 7.01 -4.78 15.95
N TRP A 188 6.23 -3.72 15.76
CA TRP A 188 6.65 -2.54 14.99
C TRP A 188 7.80 -1.76 15.63
N GLN A 189 7.86 -1.77 16.97
CA GLN A 189 8.95 -1.16 17.72
C GLN A 189 10.20 -2.05 17.78
N SER A 190 10.11 -3.29 17.31
CA SER A 190 11.24 -4.21 17.23
C SER A 190 12.06 -4.00 15.94
N ALA A 191 13.12 -4.79 15.74
CA ALA A 191 13.87 -4.79 14.49
C ALA A 191 13.28 -5.75 13.43
N LEU A 192 12.16 -6.40 13.76
CA LEU A 192 11.42 -7.23 12.80
C LEU A 192 10.73 -6.35 11.77
N THR A 193 10.59 -6.89 10.58
CA THR A 193 10.13 -6.22 9.37
C THR A 193 8.85 -6.88 8.84
N TYR A 194 8.10 -6.21 7.98
CA TYR A 194 6.91 -6.81 7.38
C TYR A 194 7.22 -8.09 6.61
N CYS A 195 8.41 -8.16 5.99
CA CYS A 195 8.94 -9.39 5.39
C CYS A 195 8.92 -10.55 6.39
N ASP A 196 9.30 -10.34 7.65
CA ASP A 196 9.31 -11.38 8.68
C ASP A 196 7.91 -11.89 9.01
N ALA A 197 6.96 -10.98 9.19
CA ALA A 197 5.56 -11.34 9.42
C ALA A 197 4.98 -12.12 8.23
N ARG A 198 5.24 -11.69 6.99
CA ARG A 198 4.76 -12.38 5.78
C ARG A 198 5.36 -13.77 5.62
N LEU A 199 6.67 -13.92 5.81
CA LEU A 199 7.35 -15.22 5.70
C LEU A 199 6.83 -16.21 6.74
N LEU A 200 6.60 -15.72 7.96
CA LEU A 200 6.06 -16.53 9.04
C LEU A 200 4.60 -16.92 8.80
N ALA A 201 3.79 -15.99 8.30
CA ALA A 201 2.40 -16.22 7.93
C ALA A 201 2.27 -17.32 6.85
N GLU A 202 3.07 -17.24 5.79
CA GLU A 202 3.12 -18.28 4.76
C GLU A 202 3.52 -19.64 5.34
N TRP A 203 4.50 -19.66 6.26
CA TRP A 203 4.96 -20.90 6.89
C TRP A 203 3.91 -21.53 7.82
N TRP A 204 3.17 -20.72 8.57
CA TRP A 204 2.14 -21.19 9.50
C TRP A 204 0.77 -21.38 8.86
N GLY A 205 0.56 -20.87 7.65
CA GLY A 205 -0.75 -20.89 6.98
C GLY A 205 -1.76 -19.97 7.67
N VAL A 206 -1.28 -18.85 8.22
CA VAL A 206 -2.09 -17.78 8.82
C VAL A 206 -1.93 -16.51 8.00
N ASP A 207 -2.67 -15.45 8.32
CA ASP A 207 -2.46 -14.17 7.65
C ASP A 207 -1.28 -13.38 8.27
N PRO A 208 -0.69 -12.42 7.53
CA PRO A 208 0.43 -11.62 8.03
C PRO A 208 0.19 -10.87 9.34
N TRP A 209 -1.05 -10.52 9.68
CA TRP A 209 -1.37 -9.88 10.95
C TRP A 209 -1.24 -10.85 12.13
N ASP A 210 -1.81 -12.04 12.03
CA ASP A 210 -1.69 -13.06 13.07
C ASP A 210 -0.22 -13.39 13.36
N ALA A 211 0.59 -13.50 12.31
CA ALA A 211 2.04 -13.69 12.45
C ALA A 211 2.72 -12.49 13.12
N LYS A 212 2.30 -11.26 12.79
CA LYS A 212 2.78 -10.02 13.40
C LYS A 212 2.49 -9.97 14.89
N VAL A 213 1.23 -10.23 15.28
CA VAL A 213 0.78 -10.29 16.68
C VAL A 213 1.55 -11.36 17.45
N ALA A 214 1.73 -12.54 16.87
CA ALA A 214 2.48 -13.63 17.49
C ALA A 214 3.97 -13.29 17.70
N LEU A 215 4.61 -12.64 16.72
CA LEU A 215 5.98 -12.15 16.87
C LEU A 215 6.07 -11.06 17.94
N GLY A 216 5.12 -10.12 17.93
CA GLY A 216 4.96 -9.10 18.96
C GLY A 216 4.85 -9.69 20.36
N GLN A 217 4.06 -10.75 20.52
CA GLN A 217 3.93 -11.50 21.77
C GLN A 217 5.26 -12.11 22.24
N LYS A 218 6.13 -12.56 21.33
CA LYS A 218 7.47 -13.03 21.72
C LYS A 218 8.32 -11.88 22.24
N VAL A 219 8.27 -10.72 21.58
CA VAL A 219 8.99 -9.52 22.00
C VAL A 219 8.53 -9.06 23.40
N THR A 220 7.22 -8.98 23.65
CA THR A 220 6.67 -8.55 24.95
C THR A 220 6.96 -9.55 26.06
N ASN A 221 7.04 -10.84 25.74
CA ASN A 221 7.48 -11.89 26.67
C ASN A 221 8.99 -11.91 26.94
N GLY A 222 9.75 -10.95 26.40
CA GLY A 222 11.17 -10.76 26.67
C GLY A 222 12.09 -11.71 25.89
N PHE A 223 11.61 -12.35 24.83
CA PHE A 223 12.48 -13.11 23.92
C PHE A 223 13.39 -12.14 23.18
N SER A 224 14.68 -12.46 23.13
CA SER A 224 15.62 -11.72 22.28
C SER A 224 15.38 -11.99 20.81
N LEU A 225 15.83 -11.08 19.94
CA LEU A 225 15.74 -11.28 18.48
C LEU A 225 16.50 -12.54 18.02
N ASP A 226 17.61 -12.88 18.66
CA ASP A 226 18.34 -14.12 18.37
C ASP A 226 17.52 -15.38 18.71
N GLU A 227 16.73 -15.33 19.79
CA GLU A 227 15.82 -16.43 20.16
C GLU A 227 14.63 -16.52 19.22
N ILE A 228 14.04 -15.38 18.85
CA ILE A 228 12.98 -15.32 17.84
C ILE A 228 13.50 -15.85 16.50
N GLU A 229 14.70 -15.45 16.09
CA GLU A 229 15.32 -15.92 14.86
C GLU A 229 15.58 -17.43 14.90
N ARG A 230 16.17 -17.94 15.98
CA ARG A 230 16.48 -19.36 16.12
C ARG A 230 15.22 -20.24 16.19
N ASP A 231 14.24 -19.86 17.00
CA ASP A 231 13.15 -20.76 17.41
C ASP A 231 11.86 -20.54 16.61
N VAL A 232 11.69 -19.38 15.98
CA VAL A 232 10.46 -19.01 15.25
C VAL A 232 10.73 -18.74 13.77
N MET A 233 11.61 -17.78 13.45
CA MET A 233 11.81 -17.35 12.05
C MET A 233 12.69 -18.28 11.23
N GLY A 234 13.68 -18.95 11.83
CA GLY A 234 14.63 -19.82 11.13
C GLY A 234 13.97 -20.85 10.21
N PRO A 235 12.96 -21.62 10.69
CA PRO A 235 12.17 -22.52 9.85
C PRO A 235 11.42 -21.82 8.71
N ALA A 236 10.79 -20.66 8.99
CA ALA A 236 10.04 -19.90 8.00
C ALA A 236 10.95 -19.37 6.87
N ARG A 237 12.13 -18.83 7.23
CA ARG A 237 13.13 -18.38 6.25
C ARG A 237 13.73 -19.53 5.46
N GLU A 238 14.00 -20.67 6.09
CA GLU A 238 14.45 -21.86 5.37
C GLU A 238 13.39 -22.34 4.36
N HIS A 239 12.11 -22.31 4.74
CA HIS A 239 11.01 -22.62 3.84
C HIS A 239 10.97 -21.67 2.63
N ALA A 240 11.00 -20.35 2.90
CA ALA A 240 11.01 -19.31 1.88
C ALA A 240 12.18 -19.48 0.88
N ARG A 241 13.39 -19.71 1.39
CA ARG A 241 14.59 -19.94 0.56
C ARG A 241 14.45 -21.15 -0.35
N LYS A 242 13.90 -22.26 0.14
CA LYS A 242 13.69 -23.48 -0.68
C LYS A 242 12.71 -23.25 -1.82
N ARG A 243 11.80 -22.28 -1.67
CA ARG A 243 10.83 -21.87 -2.69
C ARG A 243 11.34 -20.75 -3.60
N GLY A 244 12.53 -20.22 -3.32
CA GLY A 244 13.09 -19.08 -4.05
C GLY A 244 12.33 -17.78 -3.79
N GLU A 245 11.63 -17.67 -2.67
CA GLU A 245 10.95 -16.43 -2.28
C GLU A 245 11.97 -15.38 -1.87
N VAL A 246 11.73 -14.15 -2.30
CA VAL A 246 12.58 -13.00 -2.04
C VAL A 246 11.69 -11.88 -1.53
N CYS A 247 12.09 -11.23 -0.45
CA CYS A 247 11.36 -10.08 0.07
C CYS A 247 11.54 -8.86 -0.84
N ALA A 248 10.54 -8.00 -0.92
CA ALA A 248 10.68 -6.74 -1.63
C ALA A 248 11.39 -5.71 -0.73
N ILE A 249 12.07 -4.72 -1.33
CA ILE A 249 12.88 -3.74 -0.58
C ILE A 249 12.06 -2.95 0.45
N TRP A 250 10.82 -2.63 0.11
CA TRP A 250 9.91 -1.87 0.98
C TRP A 250 9.42 -2.67 2.18
N GLU A 251 9.46 -4.01 2.11
CA GLU A 251 9.07 -4.87 3.24
C GLU A 251 10.06 -4.78 4.41
N GLY A 252 11.24 -4.20 4.17
CA GLY A 252 12.28 -3.94 5.15
C GLY A 252 12.63 -2.47 5.31
N ASP A 253 11.72 -1.54 5.02
CA ASP A 253 11.94 -0.09 5.17
C ASP A 253 13.14 0.46 4.39
N VAL A 254 13.47 -0.14 3.24
CA VAL A 254 14.53 0.33 2.34
C VAL A 254 13.90 1.13 1.22
N SER A 255 14.30 2.40 1.09
CA SER A 255 13.81 3.27 0.00
C SER A 255 14.48 2.95 -1.34
N TYR A 256 13.98 3.54 -2.42
CA TYR A 256 14.63 3.45 -3.73
C TYR A 256 15.98 4.15 -3.75
N GLU A 257 16.07 5.33 -3.14
CA GLU A 257 17.32 6.06 -2.99
C GLU A 257 18.36 5.23 -2.22
N ASP A 258 17.90 4.45 -1.24
CA ASP A 258 18.74 3.49 -0.53
C ASP A 258 19.19 2.33 -1.43
N ALA A 259 18.27 1.79 -2.24
CA ALA A 259 18.60 0.75 -3.20
C ALA A 259 19.57 1.24 -4.28
N ASP A 260 19.44 2.48 -4.75
CA ASP A 260 20.34 3.10 -5.73
C ASP A 260 21.73 3.38 -5.13
N ALA A 261 21.78 3.92 -3.90
CA ALA A 261 23.03 4.08 -3.16
C ALA A 261 23.74 2.73 -2.98
N LEU A 262 23.00 1.67 -2.64
CA LEU A 262 23.52 0.31 -2.53
C LEU A 262 23.96 -0.26 -3.89
N ALA A 263 23.26 0.04 -4.98
CA ALA A 263 23.64 -0.35 -6.33
C ALA A 263 24.99 0.25 -6.72
N CYS A 264 25.14 1.56 -6.52
CA CYS A 264 26.42 2.27 -6.70
C CYS A 264 27.52 1.67 -5.82
N PHE A 265 27.25 1.46 -4.52
CA PHE A 265 28.23 0.95 -3.57
C PHE A 265 28.69 -0.48 -3.90
N TRP A 266 27.79 -1.33 -4.38
CA TRP A 266 28.10 -2.70 -4.80
C TRP A 266 28.63 -2.81 -6.24
N GLY A 267 28.63 -1.72 -7.01
CA GLY A 267 29.03 -1.72 -8.41
C GLY A 267 28.10 -2.57 -9.29
N THR A 268 26.80 -2.51 -9.05
CA THR A 268 25.77 -3.33 -9.71
C THR A 268 24.61 -2.46 -10.21
N THR A 269 23.67 -3.05 -10.96
CA THR A 269 22.46 -2.33 -11.38
C THR A 269 21.47 -2.16 -10.23
N LEU A 270 20.58 -1.17 -10.32
CA LEU A 270 19.49 -0.99 -9.35
C LEU A 270 18.65 -2.27 -9.18
N GLU A 271 18.32 -2.95 -10.27
CA GLU A 271 17.57 -4.22 -10.24
C GLU A 271 18.31 -5.33 -9.48
N ASP A 272 19.60 -5.51 -9.76
CA ASP A 272 20.41 -6.48 -9.03
C ASP A 272 20.55 -6.12 -7.54
N ALA A 273 20.59 -4.82 -7.22
CA ALA A 273 20.63 -4.34 -5.85
C ALA A 273 19.31 -4.64 -5.12
N LYS A 274 18.16 -4.38 -5.74
CA LYS A 274 16.82 -4.72 -5.20
C LYS A 274 16.73 -6.21 -4.86
N VAL A 275 17.16 -7.08 -5.78
CA VAL A 275 17.20 -8.54 -5.55
C VAL A 275 18.12 -8.89 -4.37
N ARG A 276 19.32 -8.30 -4.30
CA ARG A 276 20.26 -8.53 -3.19
C ARG A 276 19.72 -8.05 -1.84
N ILE A 277 19.06 -6.90 -1.82
CA ILE A 277 18.38 -6.36 -0.64
C ILE A 277 17.31 -7.33 -0.19
N GLY A 278 16.45 -7.74 -1.12
CA GLY A 278 15.40 -8.71 -0.86
C GLY A 278 15.90 -10.03 -0.29
N GLN A 279 17.01 -10.56 -0.81
CA GLN A 279 17.64 -11.77 -0.28
C GLN A 279 18.16 -11.58 1.15
N LYS A 280 18.72 -10.41 1.47
CA LYS A 280 19.16 -10.07 2.83
C LYS A 280 17.99 -10.01 3.79
N LEU A 281 16.90 -9.35 3.39
CA LEU A 281 15.67 -9.29 4.19
C LEU A 281 15.10 -10.70 4.41
N THR A 282 15.01 -11.53 3.37
CA THR A 282 14.57 -12.93 3.51
C THR A 282 15.44 -13.73 4.47
N ASN A 283 16.74 -13.46 4.51
CA ASN A 283 17.68 -14.13 5.41
C ASN A 283 17.68 -13.60 6.85
N GLY A 284 16.96 -12.52 7.15
CA GLY A 284 17.01 -11.85 8.45
C GLY A 284 18.24 -10.95 8.63
N ASP A 285 18.96 -10.66 7.56
CA ASP A 285 20.20 -9.88 7.57
C ASP A 285 19.92 -8.36 7.59
N LYS A 286 18.81 -7.90 8.19
CA LYS A 286 18.42 -6.48 8.18
C LYS A 286 19.45 -5.59 8.87
N ASP A 287 20.01 -6.06 9.99
CA ASP A 287 21.06 -5.35 10.71
C ASP A 287 22.35 -5.19 9.87
N ILE A 288 22.71 -6.22 9.10
CA ILE A 288 23.85 -6.20 8.16
C ILE A 288 23.54 -5.22 7.04
N LEU A 289 22.33 -5.28 6.49
CA LEU A 289 21.87 -4.39 5.43
C LEU A 289 21.93 -2.92 5.87
N ASP A 290 21.46 -2.59 7.06
CA ASP A 290 21.48 -1.22 7.60
C ASP A 290 22.90 -0.67 7.76
N ARG A 291 23.83 -1.51 8.22
CA ARG A 291 25.26 -1.14 8.32
C ARG A 291 25.86 -0.85 6.94
N VAL A 292 25.56 -1.69 5.95
CA VAL A 292 26.05 -1.49 4.57
C VAL A 292 25.40 -0.27 3.93
N LEU A 293 24.12 -0.06 4.16
CA LEU A 293 23.37 1.09 3.66
C LEU A 293 23.93 2.42 4.20
N SER A 294 24.29 2.48 5.49
CA SER A 294 24.94 3.65 6.08
C SER A 294 26.26 4.01 5.38
N GLN A 295 27.04 3.01 5.00
CA GLN A 295 28.27 3.21 4.22
C GLN A 295 27.97 3.65 2.79
N ALA A 296 26.98 3.03 2.15
CA ALA A 296 26.56 3.34 0.79
C ALA A 296 26.10 4.80 0.67
N ARG A 297 25.24 5.29 1.57
CA ARG A 297 24.79 6.70 1.61
C ARG A 297 25.95 7.71 1.74
N SER A 298 27.07 7.30 2.34
CA SER A 298 28.24 8.18 2.48
C SER A 298 29.14 8.17 1.23
N ALA A 299 29.20 7.05 0.52
CA ALA A 299 30.07 6.84 -0.64
C ALA A 299 29.40 7.18 -1.97
N CYS A 300 28.07 7.07 -2.03
CA CYS A 300 27.22 7.24 -3.20
C CYS A 300 26.04 8.17 -2.86
N PRO A 301 26.28 9.49 -2.79
CA PRO A 301 25.26 10.49 -2.49
C PRO A 301 24.36 10.83 -3.68
#